data_AF-A0A3N5UFV5-F1
#
_entry.id   AF-A0A3N5UFV5-F1
#
_cell.length_a   1.000
_cell.length_b   1.000
_cell.length_c   1.000
_cell.angle_alpha   90.00
_cell.angle_beta   90.00
_cell.angle_gamma   90.00
#
_symmetry.space_group_name_H-M   'P 1'
#
loop_
_entity.id
_entity.type
_entity.pdbx_description
1 polymer ?
#
loop_
_entity_poly.entity_id
_entity_poly.type
_entity_poly.pdbx_seq_one_letter_code
_entity_poly.pdbx_strand_id
1 'polypeptide(L)'
;MLFTGFSVPLLDYLVKTVIMDRIFDVTTATQPVLLYSVMAAANGVYLSSHNAFRGLPKAAIFGNFFRSIMSIPIAILINFVAGSIMTVYGAEAAAGILQKWAAIISKTASDIVAGIIEGTADRYANIRTRFREYRKKLSDLMAIYAQIELLFPETKTLELLENTDKIQEKANAEAQVMEKIICIHALDALYFWMYQPRARSAISHLMNSISEEERHIWVTSQFTLLRQKEISQMFINGVLGPDFARALSFYLSRYPEYLEDMKRFV
;
A
#
# COMPACT_ATOMS: atom_id res chain seq x y z
N MET A 1 -16.73 -13.36 4.17
CA MET A 1 -15.77 -13.87 5.19
C MET A 1 -16.41 -14.85 6.20
N LEU A 2 -17.74 -15.07 6.18
CA LEU A 2 -18.43 -15.93 7.17
C LEU A 2 -18.33 -17.46 6.96
N PHE A 3 -17.88 -17.95 5.80
CA PHE A 3 -17.87 -19.40 5.48
C PHE A 3 -16.49 -20.09 5.54
N THR A 4 -15.41 -19.35 5.83
CA THR A 4 -14.12 -19.96 6.19
C THR A 4 -14.13 -20.53 7.61
N GLY A 5 -15.16 -20.24 8.41
CA GLY A 5 -15.30 -20.80 9.77
C GLY A 5 -15.55 -22.31 9.78
N PHE A 6 -16.22 -22.85 8.73
CA PHE A 6 -16.52 -24.28 8.64
C PHE A 6 -15.30 -25.15 8.34
N SER A 7 -14.19 -24.57 7.86
CA SER A 7 -12.95 -25.31 7.66
C SER A 7 -12.39 -25.81 8.99
N VAL A 8 -12.63 -25.11 10.11
CA VAL A 8 -12.09 -25.52 11.42
C VAL A 8 -12.77 -26.79 11.93
N PRO A 9 -14.12 -26.90 12.02
CA PRO A 9 -14.78 -28.17 12.34
C PRO A 9 -14.44 -29.31 11.37
N LEU A 10 -14.34 -29.02 10.07
CA LEU A 10 -13.96 -30.00 9.05
C LEU A 10 -12.55 -30.56 9.31
N LEU A 11 -11.58 -29.68 9.54
CA LEU A 11 -10.20 -30.07 9.78
C LEU A 11 -10.04 -30.76 11.13
N ASP A 12 -10.75 -30.28 12.15
CA ASP A 12 -10.63 -30.78 13.52
C ASP A 12 -11.27 -32.15 13.71
N TYR A 13 -12.52 -32.31 13.26
CA TYR A 13 -13.26 -33.55 13.47
C TYR A 13 -12.99 -34.58 12.36
N LEU A 14 -13.23 -34.22 11.10
CA LEU A 14 -13.15 -35.18 10.00
C LEU A 14 -11.71 -35.54 9.66
N VAL A 15 -10.86 -34.54 9.41
CA VAL A 15 -9.49 -34.79 8.92
C VAL A 15 -8.58 -35.27 10.04
N LYS A 16 -8.49 -34.52 11.15
CA LYS A 16 -7.61 -34.85 12.25
C LYS A 16 -8.13 -36.05 13.05
N THR A 17 -9.33 -35.98 13.61
CA THR A 17 -9.82 -37.03 14.54
C THR A 17 -10.29 -38.31 13.84
N VAL A 18 -11.08 -38.22 12.78
CA VAL A 18 -11.60 -39.44 12.12
C VAL A 18 -10.55 -40.07 11.21
N ILE A 19 -9.97 -39.29 10.30
CA ILE A 19 -9.07 -39.84 9.29
C ILE A 19 -7.68 -40.08 9.87
N MET A 20 -7.02 -39.08 10.43
CA MET A 20 -5.60 -39.23 10.82
C MET A 20 -5.42 -40.00 12.12
N ASP A 21 -6.13 -39.64 13.18
CA ASP A 21 -5.99 -40.24 14.50
C ASP A 21 -6.60 -41.66 14.53
N ARG A 22 -7.89 -41.82 14.21
CA ARG A 22 -8.58 -43.12 14.37
C ARG A 22 -8.30 -44.17 13.30
N ILE A 23 -8.08 -43.78 12.03
CA ILE A 23 -7.87 -44.73 10.93
C ILE A 23 -6.37 -45.01 10.73
N PHE A 24 -5.53 -43.98 10.83
CA PHE A 24 -4.10 -44.07 10.48
C PHE A 24 -3.14 -43.97 11.69
N ASP A 25 -3.63 -43.73 12.91
CA ASP A 25 -2.82 -43.54 14.13
C ASP A 25 -1.75 -42.41 13.98
N VAL A 26 -2.09 -41.41 13.17
CA VAL A 26 -1.24 -40.25 12.88
C VAL A 26 -1.64 -39.08 13.77
N THR A 27 -0.71 -38.65 14.62
CA THR A 27 -0.87 -37.56 15.57
C THR A 27 0.26 -36.54 15.43
N THR A 28 0.12 -35.39 16.11
CA THR A 28 1.20 -34.40 16.25
C THR A 28 2.43 -34.96 16.97
N ALA A 29 2.28 -36.05 17.72
CA ALA A 29 3.36 -36.73 18.42
C ALA A 29 4.10 -37.72 17.52
N THR A 30 3.37 -38.46 16.67
CA THR A 30 3.93 -39.54 15.85
C THR A 30 4.47 -39.02 14.53
N GLN A 31 3.64 -38.32 13.76
CA GLN A 31 3.98 -37.86 12.41
C GLN A 31 3.38 -36.46 12.14
N PRO A 32 3.90 -35.41 12.79
CA PRO A 32 3.38 -34.05 12.66
C PRO A 32 3.44 -33.52 11.22
N VAL A 33 4.48 -33.87 10.46
CA VAL A 33 4.62 -33.45 9.06
C VAL A 33 3.48 -34.01 8.21
N LEU A 34 3.16 -35.31 8.36
CA LEU A 34 2.08 -35.95 7.62
C LEU A 34 0.73 -35.37 8.01
N LEU A 35 0.47 -35.22 9.31
CA LEU A 35 -0.76 -34.65 9.84
C LEU A 35 -1.02 -33.25 9.24
N TYR A 36 -0.06 -32.32 9.39
CA TYR A 36 -0.23 -30.95 8.90
C TYR A 36 -0.26 -30.86 7.37
N SER A 37 0.40 -31.78 6.65
CA SER A 37 0.32 -31.86 5.19
C SER A 37 -1.09 -32.25 4.71
N VAL A 38 -1.69 -33.28 5.32
CA VAL A 38 -3.05 -33.72 4.98
C VAL A 38 -4.08 -32.65 5.35
N MET A 39 -3.93 -32.02 6.52
CA MET A 39 -4.78 -30.90 6.93
C MET A 39 -4.66 -29.70 5.98
N ALA A 40 -3.45 -29.32 5.57
CA ALA A 40 -3.24 -28.27 4.60
C ALA A 40 -3.84 -28.61 3.22
N ALA A 41 -3.68 -29.84 2.75
CA ALA A 41 -4.27 -30.30 1.49
C ALA A 41 -5.80 -30.24 1.53
N ALA A 42 -6.42 -30.77 2.60
CA ALA A 42 -7.87 -30.72 2.78
C ALA A 42 -8.40 -29.28 2.83
N ASN A 43 -7.71 -28.39 3.56
CA ASN A 43 -8.05 -26.97 3.60
C ASN A 43 -7.91 -26.32 2.22
N GLY A 44 -6.85 -26.63 1.48
CA GLY A 44 -6.62 -26.12 0.13
C GLY A 44 -7.71 -26.55 -0.85
N VAL A 45 -8.12 -27.83 -0.82
CA VAL A 45 -9.22 -28.36 -1.64
C VAL A 45 -10.54 -27.68 -1.27
N TYR A 46 -10.84 -27.53 0.02
CA TYR A 46 -12.04 -26.86 0.50
C TYR A 46 -12.12 -25.41 0.00
N LEU A 47 -11.06 -24.63 0.22
CA LEU A 47 -10.98 -23.22 -0.19
C LEU A 47 -11.10 -23.07 -1.70
N SER A 48 -10.39 -23.91 -2.46
CA SER A 48 -10.38 -23.85 -3.92
C SER A 48 -11.74 -24.20 -4.52
N SER A 49 -12.38 -25.26 -3.99
CA SER A 49 -13.71 -25.69 -4.42
C SER A 49 -14.77 -24.64 -4.10
N HIS A 50 -14.70 -24.04 -2.90
CA HIS A 50 -15.61 -22.97 -2.52
C HIS A 50 -15.43 -21.72 -3.40
N ASN A 51 -14.19 -21.36 -3.71
CA ASN A 51 -13.90 -20.23 -4.58
C ASN A 51 -14.32 -20.48 -6.05
N ALA A 52 -14.22 -21.72 -6.52
CA ALA A 52 -14.77 -22.13 -7.81
C ALA A 52 -16.29 -22.00 -7.83
N PHE A 53 -16.98 -22.45 -6.77
CA PHE A 53 -18.43 -22.29 -6.63
C PHE A 53 -18.86 -20.81 -6.62
N ARG A 54 -18.05 -19.93 -6.03
CA ARG A 54 -18.29 -18.47 -6.02
C ARG A 54 -17.97 -17.77 -7.35
N GLY A 55 -17.47 -18.50 -8.36
CA GLY A 55 -17.12 -17.94 -9.66
C GLY A 55 -15.89 -17.03 -9.66
N LEU A 56 -14.97 -17.20 -8.71
CA LEU A 56 -13.74 -16.40 -8.67
C LEU A 56 -12.80 -16.73 -9.85
N PRO A 57 -11.93 -15.79 -10.28
CA PRO A 57 -10.97 -16.05 -11.35
C PRO A 57 -10.08 -17.26 -11.05
N LYS A 58 -9.73 -18.04 -12.08
CA LYS A 58 -8.88 -19.24 -11.95
C LYS A 58 -7.60 -18.96 -11.17
N ALA A 59 -6.95 -17.83 -11.41
CA ALA A 59 -5.76 -17.41 -10.68
C ALA A 59 -5.98 -17.31 -9.16
N ALA A 60 -7.13 -16.79 -8.71
CA ALA A 60 -7.48 -16.71 -7.30
C ALA A 60 -7.75 -18.10 -6.69
N ILE A 61 -8.35 -19.01 -7.45
CA ILE A 61 -8.60 -20.40 -7.03
C ILE A 61 -7.27 -21.13 -6.83
N PHE A 62 -6.39 -21.12 -7.84
CA PHE A 62 -5.06 -21.75 -7.75
C PHE A 62 -4.18 -21.10 -6.67
N GLY A 63 -4.21 -19.77 -6.53
CA GLY A 63 -3.47 -19.05 -5.50
C GLY A 63 -3.88 -19.47 -4.08
N ASN A 64 -5.18 -19.70 -3.84
CA ASN A 64 -5.66 -20.17 -2.55
C ASN A 64 -5.24 -21.61 -2.23
N PHE A 65 -5.16 -22.48 -3.25
CA PHE A 65 -4.62 -23.84 -3.07
C PHE A 65 -3.14 -23.81 -2.68
N PHE A 66 -2.33 -23.07 -3.44
CA PHE A 66 -0.89 -22.96 -3.21
C PHE A 66 -0.58 -22.35 -1.83
N ARG A 67 -1.39 -21.36 -1.41
CA ARG A 67 -1.32 -20.77 -0.07
C ARG A 67 -1.42 -21.83 1.03
N SER A 68 -2.30 -22.83 0.90
CA SER A 68 -2.44 -23.88 1.91
C SER A 68 -1.21 -24.77 1.96
N ILE A 69 -0.60 -25.12 0.83
CA ILE A 69 0.66 -25.89 0.79
C ILE A 69 1.79 -25.11 1.49
N MET A 70 1.92 -23.82 1.21
CA MET A 70 2.93 -22.96 1.84
C MET A 70 2.75 -22.83 3.36
N SER A 71 1.57 -23.16 3.90
CA SER A 71 1.31 -23.10 5.34
C SER A 71 1.85 -24.29 6.13
N ILE A 72 2.17 -25.41 5.46
CA ILE A 72 2.71 -26.63 6.09
C ILE A 72 3.96 -26.37 6.94
N PRO A 73 5.04 -25.76 6.41
CA PRO A 73 6.24 -25.49 7.22
C PRO A 73 5.96 -24.55 8.40
N ILE A 74 5.05 -23.59 8.22
CA ILE A 74 4.66 -22.65 9.28
C ILE A 74 3.88 -23.37 10.39
N ALA A 75 2.95 -24.26 10.04
CA ALA A 75 2.19 -25.05 11.01
C ALA A 75 3.10 -25.96 11.84
N ILE A 76 4.07 -26.62 11.19
CA ILE A 76 5.07 -27.45 11.88
C ILE A 76 5.91 -26.60 12.82
N LEU A 77 6.37 -25.43 12.37
CA LEU A 77 7.16 -24.52 13.19
C LEU A 77 6.37 -24.03 14.42
N ILE A 78 5.12 -23.60 14.24
CA ILE A 78 4.24 -23.18 15.34
C ILE A 78 4.03 -24.33 16.33
N ASN A 79 3.74 -25.54 15.84
CA ASN A 79 3.56 -26.72 16.67
C ASN A 79 4.82 -27.04 17.49
N PHE A 80 5.99 -26.99 16.86
CA PHE A 80 7.27 -27.23 17.53
C PHE A 80 7.55 -26.18 18.62
N VAL A 81 7.47 -24.89 18.28
CA VAL A 81 7.73 -23.79 19.22
C VAL A 81 6.74 -23.83 20.40
N ALA A 82 5.45 -24.04 20.12
CA ALA A 82 4.44 -24.16 21.17
C ALA A 82 4.71 -25.37 22.08
N GLY A 83 5.12 -26.50 21.51
CA GLY A 83 5.53 -27.69 22.27
C GLY A 83 6.73 -27.42 23.17
N SER A 84 7.79 -26.81 22.65
CA SER A 84 8.99 -26.47 23.43
C SER A 84 8.67 -25.53 24.59
N ILE A 85 7.84 -24.51 24.36
CA ILE A 85 7.38 -23.60 25.40
C ILE A 85 6.62 -24.38 26.48
N MET A 86 5.65 -25.21 26.10
CA MET A 86 4.87 -26.01 27.05
C MET A 86 5.75 -26.95 27.89
N THR A 87 6.74 -27.60 27.27
CA THR A 87 7.69 -28.45 27.99
C THR A 87 8.53 -27.67 29.01
N VAL A 88 9.01 -26.47 28.65
CA VAL A 88 9.80 -25.61 29.56
C VAL A 88 8.99 -25.17 30.78
N TYR A 89 7.70 -24.90 30.61
CA TYR A 89 6.81 -24.51 31.70
C TYR A 89 6.20 -25.71 32.46
N GLY A 90 6.70 -26.93 32.24
CA GLY A 90 6.32 -28.11 33.01
C GLY A 90 4.95 -28.70 32.64
N ALA A 91 4.44 -28.44 31.43
CA ALA A 91 3.18 -29.03 30.99
C ALA A 91 3.35 -30.55 30.75
N GLU A 92 2.72 -31.35 31.60
CA GLU A 92 2.58 -32.78 31.39
C GLU A 92 1.72 -33.04 30.13
N ALA A 93 2.16 -33.92 29.24
CA ALA A 93 1.48 -34.28 28.00
C ALA A 93 1.24 -33.13 26.99
N ALA A 94 2.22 -32.23 26.83
CA ALA A 94 2.20 -31.16 25.82
C ALA A 94 1.78 -31.63 24.41
N ALA A 95 2.20 -32.83 23.99
CA ALA A 95 1.83 -33.40 22.70
C ALA A 95 0.31 -33.63 22.56
N GLY A 96 -0.37 -34.10 23.62
CA GLY A 96 -1.81 -34.30 23.62
C GLY A 96 -2.59 -32.98 23.59
N ILE A 97 -2.04 -31.93 24.21
CA ILE A 97 -2.58 -30.58 24.11
C ILE A 97 -2.44 -30.09 22.66
N LEU A 98 -1.24 -30.18 22.07
CA LEU A 98 -1.01 -29.77 20.68
C LEU A 98 -1.91 -30.53 19.68
N GLN A 99 -2.16 -31.82 19.90
CA GLN A 99 -3.11 -32.59 19.09
C GLN A 99 -4.53 -32.00 19.14
N LYS A 100 -5.01 -31.55 20.30
CA LYS A 100 -6.32 -30.87 20.40
C LYS A 100 -6.33 -29.54 19.64
N TRP A 101 -5.20 -28.83 19.62
CA TRP A 101 -5.05 -27.53 18.97
C TRP A 101 -4.60 -27.60 17.49
N ALA A 102 -4.36 -28.78 16.93
CA ALA A 102 -3.78 -28.93 15.58
C ALA A 102 -4.59 -28.21 14.49
N ALA A 103 -5.93 -28.22 14.55
CA ALA A 103 -6.76 -27.50 13.58
C ALA A 103 -6.60 -25.98 13.68
N ILE A 104 -6.46 -25.46 14.89
CA ILE A 104 -6.21 -24.04 15.14
C ILE A 104 -4.81 -23.66 14.67
N ILE A 105 -3.79 -24.49 14.95
CA ILE A 105 -2.42 -24.28 14.48
C ILE A 105 -2.37 -24.25 12.95
N SER A 106 -2.99 -25.24 12.30
CA SER A 106 -3.07 -25.32 10.83
C SER A 106 -3.78 -24.10 10.23
N LYS A 107 -4.90 -23.67 10.83
CA LYS A 107 -5.66 -22.51 10.37
C LYS A 107 -4.87 -21.21 10.54
N THR A 108 -4.25 -21.00 11.69
CA THR A 108 -3.38 -19.84 11.97
C THR A 108 -2.24 -19.77 10.97
N ALA A 109 -1.56 -20.89 10.69
CA ALA A 109 -0.50 -20.95 9.69
C ALA A 109 -1.02 -20.53 8.30
N SER A 110 -2.19 -21.01 7.88
CA SER A 110 -2.80 -20.63 6.60
C SER A 110 -3.13 -19.14 6.53
N ASP A 111 -3.61 -18.54 7.61
CA ASP A 111 -3.96 -17.11 7.65
C ASP A 111 -2.71 -16.21 7.71
N ILE A 112 -1.61 -16.67 8.32
CA ILE A 112 -0.29 -16.01 8.25
C ILE A 112 0.19 -15.94 6.79
N VAL A 113 0.17 -17.07 6.06
CA VAL A 113 0.57 -17.08 4.64
C VAL A 113 -0.35 -16.16 3.82
N ALA A 114 -1.66 -16.16 4.10
CA ALA A 114 -2.59 -15.24 3.46
C ALA A 114 -2.17 -13.78 3.65
N GLY A 115 -1.92 -13.36 4.90
CA GLY A 115 -1.51 -12.00 5.21
C GLY A 115 -0.19 -11.60 4.54
N ILE A 116 0.77 -12.55 4.42
CA ILE A 116 2.03 -12.29 3.72
C ILE A 116 1.79 -12.10 2.22
N ILE A 117 1.07 -13.02 1.57
CA ILE A 117 0.84 -12.96 0.12
C ILE A 117 0.00 -11.74 -0.26
N GLU A 118 -1.14 -11.55 0.41
CA GLU A 118 -2.07 -10.44 0.14
C GLU A 118 -1.39 -9.10 0.49
N GLY A 119 -0.73 -9.01 1.65
CA GLY A 119 -0.05 -7.79 2.06
C GLY A 119 1.13 -7.40 1.16
N THR A 120 1.87 -8.37 0.61
CA THR A 120 2.95 -8.10 -0.34
C THR A 120 2.44 -7.72 -1.73
N ALA A 121 1.39 -8.40 -2.21
CA ALA A 121 0.74 -8.06 -3.47
C ALA A 121 0.12 -6.66 -3.42
N ASP A 122 -0.62 -6.33 -2.36
CA ASP A 122 -1.24 -5.01 -2.15
C ASP A 122 -0.17 -3.92 -2.03
N ARG A 123 0.94 -4.21 -1.32
CA ARG A 123 2.08 -3.28 -1.27
C ARG A 123 2.59 -2.97 -2.67
N TYR A 124 2.83 -3.98 -3.51
CA TYR A 124 3.35 -3.79 -4.85
C TYR A 124 2.36 -3.03 -5.74
N ALA A 125 1.08 -3.40 -5.72
CA ALA A 125 0.04 -2.75 -6.48
C ALA A 125 -0.11 -1.26 -6.11
N ASN A 126 -0.08 -0.96 -4.80
CA ASN A 126 -0.14 0.43 -4.31
C ASN A 126 1.09 1.24 -4.76
N ILE A 127 2.31 0.71 -4.57
CA ILE A 127 3.53 1.40 -5.03
C ILE A 127 3.47 1.67 -6.53
N ARG A 128 3.11 0.67 -7.34
CA ARG A 128 3.01 0.80 -8.81
C ARG A 128 1.99 1.87 -9.22
N THR A 129 0.82 1.87 -8.58
CA THR A 129 -0.23 2.84 -8.88
C THR A 129 0.22 4.25 -8.52
N ARG A 130 0.78 4.44 -7.32
CA ARG A 130 1.29 5.73 -6.86
C ARG A 130 2.45 6.26 -7.70
N PHE A 131 3.37 5.39 -8.08
CA PHE A 131 4.48 5.75 -8.96
C PHE A 131 3.98 6.30 -10.29
N ARG A 132 2.98 5.64 -10.90
CA ARG A 132 2.37 6.11 -12.16
C ARG A 132 1.71 7.47 -12.01
N GLU A 133 1.00 7.72 -10.91
CA GLU A 133 0.35 9.00 -10.66
C GLU A 133 1.36 10.13 -10.42
N TYR A 134 2.40 9.89 -9.62
CA TYR A 134 3.46 10.88 -9.43
C TYR A 134 4.19 11.16 -10.74
N ARG A 135 4.49 10.14 -11.55
CA ARG A 135 5.13 10.32 -12.85
C ARG A 135 4.25 11.13 -13.80
N LYS A 136 2.93 10.93 -13.77
CA LYS A 136 1.99 11.77 -14.53
C LYS A 136 2.05 13.22 -14.05
N LYS A 137 2.00 13.46 -12.73
CA LYS A 137 2.10 14.82 -12.18
C LYS A 137 3.42 15.52 -12.53
N LEU A 138 4.53 14.79 -12.52
CA LEU A 138 5.81 15.31 -12.97
C LEU A 138 5.74 15.69 -14.46
N SER A 139 5.21 14.82 -15.31
CA SER A 139 5.03 15.13 -16.73
C SER A 139 4.17 16.36 -16.97
N ASP A 140 3.08 16.52 -16.22
CA ASP A 140 2.20 17.68 -16.30
C ASP A 140 2.94 18.95 -15.85
N LEU A 141 3.74 18.88 -14.77
CA LEU A 141 4.59 19.98 -14.31
C LEU A 141 5.62 20.38 -15.36
N MET A 142 6.34 19.43 -15.96
CA MET A 142 7.32 19.74 -17.01
C MET A 142 6.65 20.46 -18.20
N ALA A 143 5.43 20.06 -18.58
CA ALA A 143 4.68 20.73 -19.63
C ALA A 143 4.29 22.18 -19.25
N ILE A 144 3.96 22.44 -17.99
CA ILE A 144 3.70 23.80 -17.50
C ILE A 144 4.98 24.63 -17.51
N TYR A 145 6.10 24.08 -17.04
CA TYR A 145 7.39 24.78 -17.06
C TYR A 145 7.82 25.15 -18.48
N ALA A 146 7.66 24.24 -19.45
CA ALA A 146 7.92 24.53 -20.86
C ALA A 146 7.01 25.65 -21.41
N GLN A 147 5.74 25.70 -21.00
CA GLN A 147 4.85 26.80 -21.38
C GLN A 147 5.25 28.14 -20.74
N ILE A 148 5.69 28.13 -19.48
CA ILE A 148 6.22 29.34 -18.83
C ILE A 148 7.47 29.84 -19.58
N GLU A 149 8.37 28.94 -19.96
CA GLU A 149 9.58 29.27 -20.74
C GLU A 149 9.23 29.89 -22.11
N LEU A 150 8.18 29.39 -22.77
CA LEU A 150 7.67 29.97 -24.01
C LEU A 150 7.01 31.34 -23.82
N LEU A 151 6.36 31.59 -22.67
CA LEU A 151 5.74 32.88 -22.35
C LEU A 151 6.75 33.94 -21.93
N PHE A 152 7.88 33.54 -21.35
CA PHE A 152 8.97 34.43 -20.92
C PHE A 152 10.33 34.01 -21.50
N PRO A 153 10.47 33.98 -22.84
CA PRO A 153 11.69 33.52 -23.50
C PRO A 153 12.91 34.40 -23.18
N GLU A 154 12.67 35.64 -22.73
CA GLU A 154 13.69 36.65 -22.45
C GLU A 154 14.15 36.69 -20.98
N THR A 155 13.87 35.65 -20.17
CA THR A 155 14.42 35.56 -18.80
C THR A 155 15.90 35.12 -18.79
N LYS A 156 16.69 35.79 -19.61
CA LYS A 156 18.09 36.17 -19.40
C LYS A 156 18.35 37.44 -20.23
N THR A 157 17.90 38.60 -19.75
CA THR A 157 18.63 39.88 -19.91
C THR A 157 17.99 40.99 -19.10
N LEU A 158 18.84 41.74 -18.41
CA LEU A 158 18.58 42.82 -17.46
C LEU A 158 17.85 44.07 -18.02
N GLU A 159 17.19 44.02 -19.19
CA GLU A 159 16.77 45.21 -19.95
C GLU A 159 15.27 45.54 -19.87
N LEU A 160 14.45 44.71 -19.22
CA LEU A 160 13.01 44.94 -19.07
C LEU A 160 12.63 46.00 -18.01
N LEU A 161 13.61 46.67 -17.40
CA LEU A 161 13.38 47.67 -16.36
C LEU A 161 12.95 49.06 -16.88
N GLU A 162 12.97 49.30 -18.19
CA GLU A 162 12.84 50.69 -18.68
C GLU A 162 11.48 51.13 -19.22
N ASN A 163 10.54 50.28 -19.67
CA ASN A 163 9.15 50.68 -19.98
C ASN A 163 8.39 49.49 -20.62
N THR A 164 7.21 49.06 -20.14
CA THR A 164 6.12 48.45 -20.97
C THR A 164 4.83 48.25 -20.17
N ASP A 165 3.86 49.16 -20.32
CA ASP A 165 2.60 49.12 -19.56
C ASP A 165 1.43 48.35 -20.19
N LYS A 166 1.53 47.74 -21.39
CA LYS A 166 0.34 47.08 -22.00
C LYS A 166 0.57 45.76 -22.76
N ILE A 167 1.78 45.20 -22.76
CA ILE A 167 2.06 43.85 -23.30
C ILE A 167 2.26 42.83 -22.17
N GLN A 168 2.58 43.29 -20.95
CA GLN A 168 2.80 42.43 -19.78
C GLN A 168 1.51 41.88 -19.15
N GLU A 169 0.33 42.49 -19.33
CA GLU A 169 -0.88 42.04 -18.62
C GLU A 169 -1.38 40.65 -19.04
N LYS A 170 -1.33 40.31 -20.33
CA LYS A 170 -1.76 38.99 -20.83
C LYS A 170 -0.78 37.88 -20.45
N ALA A 171 0.52 38.12 -20.63
CA ALA A 171 1.56 37.20 -20.18
C ALA A 171 1.50 36.99 -18.65
N ASN A 172 1.21 38.06 -17.89
CA ASN A 172 1.02 37.99 -16.44
C ASN A 172 -0.26 37.21 -16.06
N ALA A 173 -1.36 37.36 -16.80
CA ALA A 173 -2.58 36.58 -16.55
C ALA A 173 -2.39 35.08 -16.82
N GLU A 174 -1.72 34.70 -17.93
CA GLU A 174 -1.41 33.31 -18.24
C GLU A 174 -0.42 32.71 -17.24
N ALA A 175 0.60 33.47 -16.84
CA ALA A 175 1.54 33.08 -15.78
C ALA A 175 0.83 32.84 -14.44
N GLN A 176 -0.11 33.71 -14.06
CA GLN A 176 -0.92 33.55 -12.85
C GLN A 176 -1.81 32.30 -12.91
N VAL A 177 -2.31 31.93 -14.09
CA VAL A 177 -3.05 30.67 -14.27
C VAL A 177 -2.12 29.47 -14.08
N MET A 178 -0.94 29.48 -14.71
CA MET A 178 0.05 28.41 -14.57
C MET A 178 0.52 28.25 -13.12
N GLU A 179 0.72 29.35 -12.41
CA GLU A 179 1.06 29.36 -10.98
C GLU A 179 -0.02 28.66 -10.14
N LYS A 180 -1.31 28.96 -10.39
CA LYS A 180 -2.43 28.27 -9.73
C LYS A 180 -2.44 26.78 -10.03
N ILE A 181 -2.15 26.40 -11.27
CA ILE A 181 -2.08 24.98 -11.66
C ILE A 181 -0.94 24.29 -10.90
N ILE A 182 0.26 24.88 -10.85
CA ILE A 182 1.40 24.34 -10.07
C ILE A 182 1.00 24.18 -8.60
N CYS A 183 0.31 25.16 -8.04
CA CYS A 183 -0.18 25.10 -6.67
C CYS A 183 -1.16 23.94 -6.44
N ILE A 184 -2.09 23.70 -7.36
CA ILE A 184 -3.00 22.53 -7.31
C ILE A 184 -2.20 21.22 -7.38
N HIS A 185 -1.19 21.13 -8.26
CA HIS A 185 -0.32 19.96 -8.34
C HIS A 185 0.44 19.70 -7.02
N ALA A 186 0.91 20.76 -6.36
CA ALA A 186 1.59 20.66 -5.07
C ALA A 186 0.63 20.26 -3.94
N LEU A 187 -0.60 20.78 -3.92
CA LEU A 187 -1.64 20.38 -2.96
C LEU A 187 -2.04 18.91 -3.12
N ASP A 188 -2.16 18.42 -4.35
CA ASP A 188 -2.41 17.01 -4.61
C ASP A 188 -1.22 16.13 -4.18
N ALA A 189 0.02 16.59 -4.40
CA ALA A 189 1.21 15.87 -3.98
C ALA A 189 1.31 15.79 -2.45
N LEU A 190 0.98 16.88 -1.74
CA LEU A 190 0.81 16.91 -0.29
C LEU A 190 -0.26 15.89 0.16
N TYR A 191 -1.42 15.88 -0.49
CA TYR A 191 -2.48 14.92 -0.18
C TYR A 191 -2.02 13.47 -0.39
N PHE A 192 -1.33 13.19 -1.50
CA PHE A 192 -0.76 11.87 -1.75
C PHE A 192 0.23 11.47 -0.66
N TRP A 193 1.17 12.35 -0.32
CA TRP A 193 2.18 12.09 0.71
C TRP A 193 1.57 11.77 2.08
N MET A 194 0.49 12.46 2.44
CA MET A 194 -0.12 12.35 3.77
C MET A 194 -1.15 11.21 3.89
N TYR A 195 -1.91 10.90 2.82
CA TYR A 195 -3.02 9.95 2.92
C TYR A 195 -2.92 8.72 2.04
N GLN A 196 -2.20 8.77 0.92
CA GLN A 196 -2.27 7.67 -0.04
C GLN A 196 -1.33 6.52 0.36
N PRO A 197 -1.79 5.25 0.32
CA PRO A 197 -0.97 4.10 0.69
C PRO A 197 0.31 4.04 -0.13
N ARG A 198 1.44 3.90 0.57
CA ARG A 198 2.79 3.75 -0.04
C ARG A 198 3.24 4.93 -0.91
N ALA A 199 2.60 6.10 -0.82
CA ALA A 199 2.98 7.28 -1.57
C ALA A 199 4.43 7.72 -1.28
N ARG A 200 4.84 7.75 -0.01
CA ARG A 200 6.22 8.06 0.40
C ARG A 200 7.27 7.14 -0.23
N SER A 201 6.98 5.84 -0.33
CA SER A 201 7.88 4.89 -1.00
C SER A 201 7.91 5.14 -2.51
N ALA A 202 6.75 5.38 -3.12
CA ALA A 202 6.63 5.60 -4.56
C ALA A 202 7.35 6.88 -5.03
N ILE A 203 7.25 7.97 -4.28
CA ILE A 203 7.94 9.22 -4.62
C ILE A 203 9.46 9.08 -4.41
N SER A 204 9.93 8.38 -3.38
CA SER A 204 11.35 8.09 -3.21
C SER A 204 11.90 7.28 -4.40
N HIS A 205 11.15 6.28 -4.87
CA HIS A 205 11.50 5.57 -6.11
C HIS A 205 11.49 6.49 -7.33
N LEU A 206 10.52 7.41 -7.43
CA LEU A 206 10.48 8.37 -8.54
C LEU A 206 11.70 9.28 -8.54
N MET A 207 12.03 9.91 -7.41
CA MET A 207 13.17 10.83 -7.28
C MET A 207 14.51 10.17 -7.65
N ASN A 208 14.65 8.88 -7.38
CA ASN A 208 15.84 8.09 -7.76
C ASN A 208 15.86 7.67 -9.25
N SER A 209 14.75 7.84 -9.97
CA SER A 209 14.60 7.37 -11.37
C SER A 209 14.60 8.50 -12.42
N ILE A 210 14.59 9.75 -11.98
CA ILE A 210 14.48 10.97 -12.81
C ILE A 210 15.78 11.76 -12.80
N SER A 211 15.93 12.72 -13.72
CA SER A 211 17.11 13.59 -13.80
C SER A 211 17.20 14.56 -12.60
N GLU A 212 18.37 15.16 -12.39
CA GLU A 212 18.54 16.21 -11.37
C GLU A 212 17.67 17.43 -11.67
N GLU A 213 17.51 17.79 -12.94
CA GLU A 213 16.63 18.88 -13.37
C GLU A 213 15.16 18.59 -13.07
N GLU A 214 14.67 17.40 -13.44
CA GLU A 214 13.30 16.96 -13.14
C GLU A 214 13.05 16.92 -11.61
N ARG A 215 14.06 16.48 -10.85
CA ARG A 215 14.02 16.46 -9.39
C ARG A 215 13.94 17.87 -8.81
N HIS A 216 14.78 18.79 -9.30
CA HIS A 216 14.76 20.18 -8.87
C HIS A 216 13.41 20.82 -9.20
N ILE A 217 12.89 20.65 -10.41
CA ILE A 217 11.56 21.14 -10.82
C ILE A 217 10.47 20.59 -9.89
N TRP A 218 10.49 19.28 -9.63
CA TRP A 218 9.53 18.66 -8.71
C TRP A 218 9.60 19.31 -7.33
N VAL A 219 10.78 19.39 -6.72
CA VAL A 219 10.93 19.90 -5.35
C VAL A 219 10.60 21.39 -5.26
N THR A 220 11.11 22.22 -6.17
CA THR A 220 10.82 23.66 -6.20
C THR A 220 9.33 23.93 -6.37
N SER A 221 8.64 23.16 -7.21
CA SER A 221 7.18 23.32 -7.38
C SER A 221 6.40 23.10 -6.08
N GLN A 222 6.90 22.26 -5.16
CA GLN A 222 6.24 22.01 -3.87
C GLN A 222 6.27 23.25 -2.97
N PHE A 223 7.31 24.09 -3.06
CA PHE A 223 7.44 25.30 -2.24
C PHE A 223 6.41 26.39 -2.57
N THR A 224 5.63 26.24 -3.64
CA THR A 224 4.41 27.05 -3.85
C THR A 224 3.41 26.91 -2.68
N LEU A 225 3.48 25.82 -1.91
CA LEU A 225 2.72 25.63 -0.68
C LEU A 225 3.06 26.63 0.44
N LEU A 226 4.10 27.45 0.33
CA LEU A 226 4.36 28.55 1.26
C LEU A 226 3.41 29.74 1.05
N ARG A 227 2.72 29.82 -0.10
CA ARG A 227 1.77 30.88 -0.46
C ARG A 227 0.42 30.71 0.23
N GLN A 228 0.42 30.77 1.56
CA GLN A 228 -0.74 30.49 2.41
C GLN A 228 -1.94 31.37 2.08
N LYS A 229 -1.72 32.67 1.82
CA LYS A 229 -2.80 33.63 1.57
C LYS A 229 -3.52 33.29 0.26
N GLU A 230 -2.75 33.02 -0.78
CA GLU A 230 -3.22 32.68 -2.13
C GLU A 230 -3.97 31.35 -2.11
N ILE A 231 -3.42 30.32 -1.44
CA ILE A 231 -4.03 29.00 -1.30
C ILE A 231 -5.34 29.09 -0.51
N SER A 232 -5.33 29.84 0.60
CA SER A 232 -6.54 30.03 1.41
C SER A 232 -7.64 30.71 0.60
N GLN A 233 -7.29 31.72 -0.20
CA GLN A 233 -8.23 32.39 -1.08
C GLN A 233 -8.74 31.46 -2.18
N MET A 234 -7.90 30.59 -2.75
CA MET A 234 -8.32 29.58 -3.73
C MET A 234 -9.36 28.63 -3.14
N PHE A 235 -9.18 28.18 -1.90
CA PHE A 235 -10.15 27.33 -1.21
C PHE A 235 -11.47 28.06 -0.92
N ILE A 236 -11.41 29.30 -0.44
CA ILE A 236 -12.60 30.13 -0.19
C ILE A 236 -13.37 30.40 -1.50
N ASN A 237 -12.65 30.58 -2.61
CA ASN A 237 -13.24 30.81 -3.94
C ASN A 237 -13.83 29.54 -4.57
N GLY A 238 -13.84 28.41 -3.86
CA GLY A 238 -14.55 27.20 -4.26
C GLY A 238 -13.77 26.24 -5.16
N VAL A 239 -12.44 26.35 -5.26
CA VAL A 239 -11.61 25.41 -6.04
C VAL A 239 -11.83 23.95 -5.62
N LEU A 240 -12.16 23.70 -4.34
CA LEU A 240 -12.42 22.37 -3.79
C LEU A 240 -13.90 22.12 -3.41
N GLY A 241 -14.82 23.00 -3.84
CA GLY A 241 -16.24 22.89 -3.51
C GLY A 241 -16.59 23.28 -2.06
N PRO A 242 -17.77 22.86 -1.56
CA PRO A 242 -18.36 23.41 -0.33
C PRO A 242 -17.67 22.99 0.98
N ASP A 243 -16.91 21.88 1.01
CA ASP A 243 -16.19 21.41 2.21
C ASP A 243 -14.76 21.99 2.30
N PHE A 244 -14.57 23.23 1.84
CA PHE A 244 -13.25 23.88 1.76
C PHE A 244 -12.59 24.03 3.14
N ALA A 245 -13.36 24.14 4.22
CA ALA A 245 -12.85 24.29 5.58
C ALA A 245 -11.98 23.10 6.01
N ARG A 246 -12.40 21.87 5.67
CA ARG A 246 -11.63 20.66 5.98
C ARG A 246 -10.34 20.59 5.18
N ALA A 247 -10.40 20.91 3.88
CA ALA A 247 -9.22 20.92 3.02
C ALA A 247 -8.22 22.02 3.43
N LEU A 248 -8.72 23.19 3.82
CA LEU A 248 -7.90 24.30 4.33
C LEU A 248 -7.19 23.91 5.64
N SER A 249 -7.92 23.34 6.58
CA SER A 249 -7.36 22.86 7.84
C SER A 249 -6.29 21.78 7.61
N PHE A 250 -6.56 20.85 6.68
CA PHE A 250 -5.59 19.84 6.27
C PHE A 250 -4.31 20.48 5.72
N TYR A 251 -4.43 21.38 4.74
CA TYR A 251 -3.29 22.08 4.17
C TYR A 251 -2.46 22.79 5.24
N LEU A 252 -3.09 23.68 6.02
CA LEU A 252 -2.40 24.50 7.03
C LEU A 252 -1.69 23.66 8.10
N SER A 253 -2.24 22.49 8.46
CA SER A 253 -1.64 21.63 9.47
C SER A 253 -0.53 20.71 8.94
N ARG A 254 -0.53 20.37 7.64
CA ARG A 254 0.33 19.32 7.08
C ARG A 254 1.42 19.81 6.13
N TYR A 255 1.24 20.95 5.48
CA TYR A 255 2.23 21.45 4.53
C TYR A 255 3.64 21.68 5.14
N PRO A 256 3.82 22.11 6.42
CA PRO A 256 5.16 22.34 6.96
C PRO A 256 5.98 21.05 7.08
N GLU A 257 5.38 19.99 7.64
CA GLU A 257 5.99 18.65 7.75
C GLU A 257 6.34 18.11 6.36
N TYR A 258 5.42 18.25 5.42
CA TYR A 258 5.62 17.81 4.04
C TYR A 258 6.81 18.50 3.37
N LEU A 259 6.91 19.83 3.45
CA LEU A 259 8.01 20.57 2.83
C LEU A 259 9.36 20.21 3.44
N GLU A 260 9.41 19.93 4.75
CA GLU A 260 10.64 19.47 5.39
C GLU A 260 11.08 18.10 4.87
N ASP A 261 10.14 17.18 4.65
CA ASP A 261 10.43 15.90 4.00
C ASP A 261 10.88 16.09 2.53
N MET A 262 10.34 17.06 1.80
CA MET A 262 10.74 17.34 0.41
C MET A 262 12.18 17.84 0.27
N LYS A 263 12.70 18.57 1.27
CA LYS A 263 14.10 19.04 1.28
C LYS A 263 15.12 17.90 1.22
N ARG A 264 14.75 16.69 1.66
CA ARG A 264 15.63 15.51 1.62
C ARG A 264 15.88 14.98 0.21
N PHE A 265 15.13 15.47 -0.77
CA PHE A 265 15.29 15.12 -2.19
C PHE A 265 16.03 16.20 -2.98
N VAL A 266 16.60 17.22 -2.34
CA VAL A 266 17.50 18.20 -2.97
C VAL A 266 18.93 17.75 -2.83
#